data_AF-A0A7Y5VEJ9-F1
#
_entry.id   AF-A0A7Y5VEJ9-F1
#
_cell.length_a   1.000
_cell.length_b   1.000
_cell.length_c   1.000
_cell.angle_alpha   90.00
_cell.angle_beta   90.00
_cell.angle_gamma   90.00
#
_symmetry.space_group_name_H-M   'P 1'
#
loop_
_entity.id
_entity.type
_entity.pdbx_description
1 polymer ?
#
loop_
_entity_poly.entity_id
_entity_poly.type
_entity_poly.pdbx_seq_one_letter_code
_entity_poly.pdbx_strand_id
1 'polypeptide(L)'
;MKQPHFLLSGMLPGLLLWLCTFPPILPWGFFGHRLINKMAVFTLPPEMIKGFKPHLDYLSEHAVDPDKRRYATHFEAVRHYIDLDHWGANPFDSLPRDWTQALVLHAHYEIYTQKGDTLEVFVAPGATPDSDSIRLELMANGSVLHNCLIPTEVYRAFVIEHVRNAYYEEKRLIPCAEWRKLPGAEAFLPDCESGIALEPFSVHGMLPYYLPQIQYQLTEAFRLRQLSRILRLSAEIGHYIADAHVPLHTTKNYNGQLSGQTGIHAFWESRLPELYAIDQYNFFVGKATYITDIQDFYWDIVQQSHLLVDSVLRLEKQLSTVYPSDAQSCFEERLGLIVRTPCTDYAQAYHKALNGMVERRMRAAIQAIGSAWLTAWVDAGQPDLSILKNKSDAAQQNDTVAVLNQNKLPALRVRPHEE
;
A
#
# COMPACT_ATOMS: atom_id res chain seq x y z
N MET A 1 15.53 24.54 79.02
CA MET A 1 15.97 23.30 78.32
C MET A 1 14.88 22.92 77.32
N LYS A 2 15.28 22.69 76.06
CA LYS A 2 14.47 22.28 74.88
C LYS A 2 13.62 23.38 74.19
N GLN A 3 14.16 23.89 73.08
CA GLN A 3 13.42 24.50 71.98
C GLN A 3 12.64 23.42 71.20
N PRO A 4 11.62 23.81 70.43
CA PRO A 4 11.39 23.17 69.15
C PRO A 4 11.29 24.15 67.98
N HIS A 5 11.63 23.59 66.82
CA HIS A 5 11.92 24.22 65.54
C HIS A 5 10.68 24.70 64.80
N PHE A 6 10.82 25.83 64.10
CA PHE A 6 9.93 26.26 63.00
C PHE A 6 10.23 25.45 61.74
N LEU A 7 9.20 24.88 61.11
CA LEU A 7 9.24 24.39 59.73
C LEU A 7 8.21 25.18 58.92
N LEU A 8 8.69 26.05 58.03
CA LEU A 8 7.90 26.63 56.94
C LEU A 8 7.69 25.54 55.88
N SER A 9 6.43 25.25 55.54
CA SER A 9 6.08 24.56 54.29
C SER A 9 5.53 25.60 53.31
N GLY A 10 6.24 25.79 52.20
CA GLY A 10 5.79 26.61 51.09
C GLY A 10 4.85 25.80 50.18
N MET A 11 3.64 26.31 49.95
CA MET A 11 2.75 25.83 48.90
C MET A 11 3.09 26.57 47.60
N LEU A 12 3.60 25.86 46.59
CA LEU A 12 3.64 26.33 45.20
C LEU A 12 2.32 25.91 44.52
N PRO A 13 1.57 26.83 43.88
CA PRO A 13 0.38 26.46 43.13
C PRO A 13 0.79 25.80 41.80
N GLY A 14 0.34 24.57 41.60
CA GLY A 14 0.55 23.80 40.37
C GLY A 14 -0.14 24.47 39.19
N LEU A 15 0.68 24.87 38.20
CA LEU A 15 0.23 25.32 36.89
C LEU A 15 -0.29 24.08 36.13
N LEU A 16 -1.61 23.91 36.07
CA LEU A 16 -2.23 22.92 35.18
C LEU A 16 -2.03 23.38 33.73
N LEU A 17 -0.99 22.88 33.08
CA LEU A 17 -0.84 22.94 31.62
C LEU A 17 -1.93 22.06 31.01
N TRP A 18 -3.02 22.70 30.58
CA TRP A 18 -4.00 22.12 29.67
C TRP A 18 -3.28 21.86 28.35
N LEU A 19 -2.75 20.64 28.19
CA LEU A 19 -2.31 20.13 26.90
C LEU A 19 -3.56 19.97 26.03
N CYS A 20 -3.91 21.03 25.28
CA CYS A 20 -4.79 20.93 24.13
C CYS A 20 -4.13 19.96 23.14
N THR A 21 -4.48 18.68 23.26
CA THR A 21 -4.16 17.67 22.27
C THR A 21 -5.10 17.93 21.10
N PHE A 22 -4.61 18.61 20.07
CA PHE A 22 -5.32 18.68 18.80
C PHE A 22 -5.46 17.24 18.27
N PRO A 23 -6.67 16.79 17.90
CA PRO A 23 -6.82 15.49 17.27
C PRO A 23 -5.99 15.48 15.97
N PRO A 24 -5.32 14.36 15.64
CA PRO A 24 -4.60 14.25 14.39
C PRO A 24 -5.57 14.47 13.23
N ILE A 25 -5.20 15.40 12.36
CA ILE A 25 -5.94 15.79 11.15
C ILE A 25 -6.08 14.53 10.30
N LEU A 26 -7.31 14.04 10.11
CA LEU A 26 -7.59 12.90 9.25
C LEU A 26 -7.33 13.32 7.79
N PRO A 27 -6.39 12.70 7.05
CA PRO A 27 -6.23 13.00 5.64
C PRO A 27 -7.50 12.68 4.84
N TRP A 28 -7.78 13.55 3.87
CA TRP A 28 -9.05 13.69 3.17
C TRP A 28 -9.45 12.46 2.31
N GLY A 29 -8.51 11.57 1.98
CA GLY A 29 -8.76 10.30 1.26
C GLY A 29 -9.66 9.31 2.03
N PHE A 30 -9.94 9.57 3.29
CA PHE A 30 -10.62 8.62 4.18
C PHE A 30 -12.11 8.42 3.91
N PHE A 31 -12.79 9.45 3.38
CA PHE A 31 -14.23 9.36 3.11
C PHE A 31 -14.54 8.26 2.07
N GLY A 32 -13.80 8.24 0.97
CA GLY A 32 -13.97 7.25 -0.10
C GLY A 32 -13.78 5.82 0.41
N HIS A 33 -12.66 5.56 1.08
CA HIS A 33 -12.33 4.26 1.68
C HIS A 33 -13.40 3.73 2.63
N ARG A 34 -13.86 4.59 3.56
CA ARG A 34 -14.96 4.29 4.50
C ARG A 34 -16.25 3.92 3.77
N LEU A 35 -16.65 4.73 2.81
CA LEU A 35 -17.89 4.55 2.07
C LEU A 35 -17.86 3.27 1.24
N ILE A 36 -16.79 3.03 0.48
CA ILE A 36 -16.65 1.84 -0.38
C ILE A 36 -16.70 0.56 0.47
N ASN A 37 -15.94 0.50 1.58
CA ASN A 37 -15.96 -0.66 2.49
C ASN A 37 -17.35 -0.92 3.09
N LYS A 38 -18.02 0.16 3.55
CA LYS A 38 -19.39 0.08 4.06
C LYS A 38 -20.34 -0.48 3.00
N MET A 39 -20.22 -0.01 1.76
CA MET A 39 -21.09 -0.45 0.66
C MET A 39 -20.81 -1.89 0.23
N ALA A 40 -19.57 -2.36 0.32
CA ALA A 40 -19.19 -3.73 -0.07
C ALA A 40 -19.93 -4.80 0.73
N VAL A 41 -20.28 -4.54 2.00
CA VAL A 41 -21.06 -5.47 2.84
C VAL A 41 -22.41 -5.82 2.19
N PHE A 42 -23.03 -4.89 1.47
CA PHE A 42 -24.34 -5.11 0.84
C PHE A 42 -24.28 -5.92 -0.45
N THR A 43 -23.09 -6.24 -0.96
CA THR A 43 -22.91 -7.13 -2.12
C THR A 43 -22.87 -8.61 -1.73
N LEU A 44 -22.65 -8.91 -0.45
CA LEU A 44 -22.39 -10.26 0.06
C LEU A 44 -23.64 -11.17 0.00
N PRO A 45 -23.46 -12.50 -0.01
CA PRO A 45 -24.59 -13.42 0.13
C PRO A 45 -25.27 -13.28 1.52
N PRO A 46 -26.56 -13.68 1.66
CA PRO A 46 -27.32 -13.48 2.89
C PRO A 46 -26.67 -14.02 4.17
N GLU A 47 -25.92 -15.12 4.07
CA GLU A 47 -25.19 -15.72 5.19
C GLU A 47 -24.07 -14.83 5.70
N MET A 48 -23.25 -14.30 4.78
CA MET A 48 -22.19 -13.35 5.11
C MET A 48 -22.73 -12.00 5.56
N ILE A 49 -23.79 -11.48 4.92
CA ILE A 49 -24.44 -10.23 5.34
C ILE A 49 -24.84 -10.31 6.82
N LYS A 50 -25.42 -11.43 7.27
CA LYS A 50 -25.83 -11.61 8.68
C LYS A 50 -24.66 -11.50 9.65
N GLY A 51 -23.45 -11.92 9.24
CA GLY A 51 -22.24 -11.83 10.05
C GLY A 51 -21.52 -10.49 9.99
N PHE A 52 -21.48 -9.85 8.82
CA PHE A 52 -20.75 -8.59 8.59
C PHE A 52 -21.55 -7.34 8.99
N LYS A 53 -22.87 -7.35 8.76
CA LYS A 53 -23.73 -6.17 9.00
C LYS A 53 -23.65 -5.61 10.44
N PRO A 54 -23.56 -6.42 11.51
CA PRO A 54 -23.36 -5.90 12.88
C PRO A 54 -22.07 -5.11 13.09
N HIS A 55 -21.08 -5.24 12.19
CA HIS A 55 -19.74 -4.63 12.27
C HIS A 55 -19.49 -3.57 11.19
N LEU A 56 -20.55 -3.01 10.59
CA LEU A 56 -20.43 -1.98 9.55
C LEU A 56 -19.57 -0.80 9.99
N ASP A 57 -19.75 -0.34 11.24
CA ASP A 57 -19.00 0.80 11.77
C ASP A 57 -17.51 0.45 11.89
N TYR A 58 -17.18 -0.74 12.40
CA TYR A 58 -15.79 -1.23 12.47
C TYR A 58 -15.16 -1.29 11.06
N LEU A 59 -15.81 -1.97 10.13
CA LEU A 59 -15.29 -2.15 8.76
C LEU A 59 -15.10 -0.79 8.06
N SER A 60 -16.02 0.14 8.28
CA SER A 60 -15.91 1.51 7.76
C SER A 60 -14.76 2.25 8.43
N GLU A 61 -14.71 2.33 9.76
CA GLU A 61 -13.74 3.14 10.51
C GLU A 61 -12.30 2.65 10.37
N HIS A 62 -12.11 1.33 10.28
CA HIS A 62 -10.81 0.68 10.11
C HIS A 62 -10.36 0.55 8.65
N ALA A 63 -11.21 0.92 7.68
CA ALA A 63 -10.84 0.98 6.25
C ALA A 63 -9.75 2.03 5.92
N VAL A 64 -9.33 2.83 6.88
CA VAL A 64 -8.31 3.89 6.72
C VAL A 64 -7.08 3.65 7.60
N ASP A 65 -7.04 2.52 8.30
CA ASP A 65 -5.92 2.18 9.18
C ASP A 65 -4.60 1.94 8.42
N PRO A 66 -4.58 1.32 7.23
CA PRO A 66 -3.37 1.26 6.41
C PRO A 66 -2.73 2.63 6.18
N ASP A 67 -3.50 3.63 5.74
CA ASP A 67 -3.00 4.99 5.55
C ASP A 67 -2.45 5.63 6.84
N LYS A 68 -3.07 5.35 8.00
CA LYS A 68 -2.55 5.83 9.29
C LYS A 68 -1.20 5.20 9.63
N ARG A 69 -0.94 3.97 9.16
CA ARG A 69 0.32 3.23 9.36
C ARG A 69 1.33 3.43 8.24
N ARG A 70 0.96 4.07 7.13
CA ARG A 70 1.83 4.38 5.99
C ARG A 70 3.15 5.03 6.38
N TYR A 71 3.15 5.85 7.44
CA TYR A 71 4.34 6.54 7.96
C TYR A 71 5.03 5.80 9.12
N ALA A 72 4.52 4.64 9.54
CA ALA A 72 5.12 3.84 10.59
C ALA A 72 6.33 3.04 10.08
N THR A 73 6.27 2.56 8.83
CA THR A 73 7.34 1.80 8.19
C THR A 73 7.39 2.07 6.69
N HIS A 74 8.59 2.01 6.09
CA HIS A 74 8.75 2.10 4.64
C HIS A 74 8.11 0.90 3.90
N PHE A 75 7.90 -0.21 4.59
CA PHE A 75 7.23 -1.40 4.06
C PHE A 75 5.72 -1.26 3.90
N GLU A 76 5.07 -0.40 4.70
CA GLU A 76 3.64 -0.13 4.55
C GLU A 76 3.40 0.78 3.35
N ALA A 77 4.18 1.86 3.25
CA ALA A 77 4.11 2.85 2.19
C ALA A 77 3.97 2.27 0.78
N VAL A 78 4.82 1.31 0.43
CA VAL A 78 4.87 0.70 -0.91
C VAL A 78 3.64 -0.16 -1.21
N ARG A 79 2.83 -0.57 -0.22
CA ARG A 79 1.64 -1.41 -0.43
C ARG A 79 0.45 -0.66 -1.01
N HIS A 80 0.49 0.67 -1.04
CA HIS A 80 -0.61 1.53 -1.51
C HIS A 80 -0.53 1.88 -3.01
N TYR A 81 0.56 1.53 -3.70
CA TYR A 81 0.77 1.94 -5.08
C TYR A 81 1.59 0.95 -5.90
N ILE A 82 1.68 1.22 -7.20
CA ILE A 82 2.67 0.68 -8.11
C ILE A 82 2.97 1.68 -9.22
N ASP A 83 4.23 2.01 -9.44
CA ASP A 83 4.67 2.96 -10.47
C ASP A 83 4.81 2.21 -11.82
N LEU A 84 3.70 1.89 -12.51
CA LEU A 84 3.77 1.08 -13.74
C LEU A 84 4.56 1.75 -14.87
N ASP A 85 4.50 3.07 -14.94
CA ASP A 85 5.29 3.89 -15.88
C ASP A 85 6.81 3.84 -15.62
N HIS A 86 7.25 3.28 -14.48
CA HIS A 86 8.64 2.87 -14.29
C HIS A 86 9.04 1.75 -15.26
N TRP A 87 8.14 0.80 -15.46
CA TRP A 87 8.44 -0.51 -16.03
C TRP A 87 8.23 -0.60 -17.54
N GLY A 88 7.87 0.50 -18.19
CA GLY A 88 7.72 0.61 -19.64
C GLY A 88 6.31 1.00 -20.05
N ALA A 89 5.89 0.54 -21.23
CA ALA A 89 4.56 0.79 -21.78
C ALA A 89 3.65 -0.42 -21.55
N ASN A 90 2.34 -0.16 -21.43
CA ASN A 90 1.31 -1.20 -21.40
C ASN A 90 1.44 -2.16 -22.61
N PRO A 91 1.41 -3.50 -22.43
CA PRO A 91 0.98 -4.25 -21.24
C PRO A 91 2.05 -4.54 -20.19
N PHE A 92 3.20 -3.84 -20.20
CA PHE A 92 4.30 -3.99 -19.25
C PHE A 92 4.92 -5.40 -19.29
N ASP A 93 5.24 -5.90 -20.49
CA ASP A 93 5.76 -7.26 -20.71
C ASP A 93 7.04 -7.58 -19.91
N SER A 94 7.82 -6.55 -19.56
CA SER A 94 9.03 -6.67 -18.73
C SER A 94 8.77 -6.75 -17.23
N LEU A 95 7.53 -6.58 -16.76
CA LEU A 95 7.15 -6.61 -15.35
C LEU A 95 6.49 -7.94 -14.99
N PRO A 96 7.18 -8.85 -14.27
CA PRO A 96 6.61 -10.12 -13.88
C PRO A 96 5.38 -9.94 -12.99
N ARG A 97 4.34 -10.75 -13.20
CA ARG A 97 3.12 -10.66 -12.38
C ARG A 97 3.28 -11.32 -11.02
N ASP A 98 4.24 -12.24 -10.87
CA ASP A 98 4.57 -12.87 -9.59
C ASP A 98 5.69 -12.10 -8.89
N TRP A 99 5.54 -11.89 -7.59
CA TRP A 99 6.53 -11.13 -6.81
C TRP A 99 7.88 -11.83 -6.76
N THR A 100 7.90 -13.16 -6.66
CA THR A 100 9.15 -13.92 -6.63
C THR A 100 9.89 -13.77 -7.95
N GLN A 101 9.20 -13.84 -9.08
CA GLN A 101 9.80 -13.60 -10.38
C GLN A 101 10.36 -12.18 -10.51
N ALA A 102 9.63 -11.16 -10.01
CA ALA A 102 10.14 -9.79 -9.97
C ALA A 102 11.42 -9.69 -9.13
N LEU A 103 11.45 -10.30 -7.94
CA LEU A 103 12.65 -10.36 -7.10
C LEU A 103 13.80 -11.10 -7.80
N VAL A 104 13.51 -12.18 -8.53
CA VAL A 104 14.52 -12.92 -9.29
C VAL A 104 15.14 -12.06 -10.39
N LEU A 105 14.43 -11.13 -11.00
CA LEU A 105 15.00 -10.25 -12.03
C LEU A 105 15.70 -9.02 -11.46
N HIS A 106 15.25 -8.53 -10.31
CA HIS A 106 15.61 -7.19 -9.83
C HIS A 106 16.38 -7.19 -8.51
N ALA A 107 16.56 -8.33 -7.85
CA ALA A 107 17.43 -8.41 -6.68
C ALA A 107 18.87 -8.05 -7.07
N HIS A 108 19.48 -7.24 -6.22
CA HIS A 108 20.88 -6.82 -6.31
C HIS A 108 21.56 -7.19 -5.00
N TYR A 109 22.85 -7.46 -5.02
CA TYR A 109 23.58 -7.81 -3.81
C TYR A 109 24.91 -7.08 -3.73
N GLU A 110 25.23 -6.62 -2.53
CA GLU A 110 26.57 -6.15 -2.22
C GLU A 110 27.31 -7.23 -1.46
N ILE A 111 28.56 -7.48 -1.84
CA ILE A 111 29.44 -8.46 -1.23
C ILE A 111 30.66 -7.72 -0.71
N TYR A 112 30.86 -7.79 0.60
CA TYR A 112 32.00 -7.21 1.28
C TYR A 112 33.11 -8.24 1.39
N THR A 113 34.30 -7.86 0.93
CA THR A 113 35.48 -8.71 0.96
C THR A 113 36.29 -8.47 2.24
N GLN A 114 37.10 -9.46 2.64
CA GLN A 114 38.02 -9.33 3.78
C GLN A 114 39.05 -8.21 3.62
N LYS A 115 39.25 -7.71 2.39
CA LYS A 115 40.17 -6.60 2.07
C LYS A 115 39.51 -5.23 2.22
N GLY A 116 38.20 -5.18 2.50
CA GLY A 116 37.43 -3.95 2.62
C GLY A 116 36.84 -3.44 1.29
N ASP A 117 36.99 -4.19 0.19
CA ASP A 117 36.34 -3.87 -1.09
C ASP A 117 34.87 -4.31 -1.08
N THR A 118 34.02 -3.53 -1.76
CA THR A 118 32.63 -3.88 -2.05
C THR A 118 32.50 -4.29 -3.52
N LEU A 119 31.94 -5.47 -3.74
CA LEU A 119 31.58 -5.98 -5.05
C LEU A 119 30.06 -6.01 -5.19
N GLU A 120 29.56 -5.75 -6.39
CA GLU A 120 28.13 -5.75 -6.67
C GLU A 120 27.76 -6.96 -7.53
N VAL A 121 26.64 -7.61 -7.26
CA VAL A 121 26.13 -8.75 -8.03
C VAL A 121 24.74 -8.45 -8.54
N PHE A 122 24.58 -8.43 -9.85
CA PHE A 122 23.31 -8.18 -10.51
C PHE A 122 22.90 -9.34 -11.39
N VAL A 123 21.61 -9.43 -11.67
CA VAL A 123 21.10 -10.23 -12.78
C VAL A 123 21.42 -9.48 -14.07
N ALA A 124 21.97 -10.20 -15.05
CA ALA A 124 22.36 -9.64 -16.32
C ALA A 124 21.16 -8.99 -17.06
N PRO A 125 21.37 -7.87 -17.77
CA PRO A 125 20.32 -7.25 -18.57
C PRO A 125 19.71 -8.21 -19.60
N GLY A 126 18.39 -8.14 -19.78
CA GLY A 126 17.65 -8.99 -20.72
C GLY A 126 17.34 -10.40 -20.21
N ALA A 127 17.62 -10.70 -18.93
CA ALA A 127 17.14 -11.93 -18.30
C ALA A 127 15.61 -11.99 -18.29
N THR A 128 15.08 -13.22 -18.39
CA THR A 128 13.64 -13.48 -18.30
C THR A 128 13.39 -14.54 -17.22
N PRO A 129 12.25 -14.51 -16.50
CA PRO A 129 12.00 -15.49 -15.43
C PRO A 129 11.81 -16.93 -15.93
N ASP A 130 11.54 -17.09 -17.23
CA ASP A 130 11.24 -18.35 -17.89
C ASP A 130 12.46 -18.99 -18.56
N SER A 131 13.63 -18.33 -18.54
CA SER A 131 14.85 -18.94 -19.07
C SER A 131 15.31 -20.10 -18.19
N ASP A 132 15.97 -21.10 -18.77
CA ASP A 132 16.51 -22.26 -18.02
C ASP A 132 17.60 -21.87 -17.02
N SER A 133 18.29 -20.76 -17.30
CA SER A 133 19.35 -20.21 -16.46
C SER A 133 19.28 -18.69 -16.36
N ILE A 134 19.69 -18.16 -15.21
CA ILE A 134 19.94 -16.75 -14.95
C ILE A 134 21.45 -16.50 -14.98
N ARG A 135 21.86 -15.45 -15.69
CA ARG A 135 23.25 -14.98 -15.65
C ARG A 135 23.38 -13.95 -14.54
N LEU A 136 24.25 -14.21 -13.56
CA LEU A 136 24.66 -13.20 -12.59
C LEU A 136 25.98 -12.57 -13.04
N GLU A 137 26.09 -11.26 -12.88
CA GLU A 137 27.26 -10.46 -13.21
C GLU A 137 27.84 -9.85 -11.93
N LEU A 138 29.08 -10.19 -11.62
CA LEU A 138 29.86 -9.60 -10.55
C LEU A 138 30.59 -8.37 -11.09
N MET A 139 30.37 -7.23 -10.46
CA MET A 139 30.86 -5.93 -10.90
C MET A 139 31.70 -5.26 -9.82
N ALA A 140 32.71 -4.52 -10.25
CA ALA A 140 33.44 -3.56 -9.42
C ALA A 140 33.73 -2.31 -10.24
N ASN A 141 33.51 -1.13 -9.66
CA ASN A 141 33.76 0.16 -10.31
C ASN A 141 33.12 0.25 -11.72
N GLY A 142 31.90 -0.27 -11.87
CA GLY A 142 31.14 -0.26 -13.13
C GLY A 142 31.63 -1.21 -14.23
N SER A 143 32.60 -2.07 -13.94
CA SER A 143 33.10 -3.09 -14.89
C SER A 143 32.73 -4.49 -14.43
N VAL A 144 32.26 -5.32 -15.37
CA VAL A 144 32.00 -6.75 -15.11
C VAL A 144 33.33 -7.48 -14.93
N LEU A 145 33.55 -8.03 -13.74
CA LEU A 145 34.73 -8.83 -13.42
C LEU A 145 34.52 -10.30 -13.76
N HIS A 146 33.32 -10.82 -13.48
CA HIS A 146 32.98 -12.22 -13.68
C HIS A 146 31.49 -12.36 -13.97
N ASN A 147 31.10 -13.47 -14.58
CA ASN A 147 29.70 -13.85 -14.71
C ASN A 147 29.56 -15.36 -14.53
N CYS A 148 28.41 -15.77 -14.03
CA CYS A 148 28.07 -17.18 -13.89
C CYS A 148 26.64 -17.45 -14.38
N LEU A 149 26.43 -18.64 -14.93
CA LEU A 149 25.11 -19.12 -15.31
C LEU A 149 24.60 -20.06 -14.22
N ILE A 150 23.48 -19.70 -13.62
CA ILE A 150 22.85 -20.44 -12.54
C ILE A 150 21.51 -20.97 -13.07
N PRO A 151 21.18 -22.26 -12.88
CA PRO A 151 19.83 -22.75 -13.20
C PRO A 151 18.77 -21.92 -12.50
N THR A 152 17.75 -21.48 -13.23
CA THR A 152 16.78 -20.48 -12.74
C THR A 152 16.04 -20.95 -11.49
N GLU A 153 15.70 -22.23 -11.40
CA GLU A 153 15.05 -22.80 -10.20
C GLU A 153 15.95 -22.76 -8.95
N VAL A 154 17.27 -22.94 -9.13
CA VAL A 154 18.23 -22.86 -8.02
C VAL A 154 18.34 -21.42 -7.53
N TYR A 155 18.45 -20.46 -8.46
CA TYR A 155 18.51 -19.06 -8.10
C TYR A 155 17.19 -18.54 -7.51
N ARG A 156 16.04 -18.99 -8.03
CA ARG A 156 14.72 -18.70 -7.48
C ARG A 156 14.60 -19.17 -6.03
N ALA A 157 15.05 -20.39 -5.71
CA ALA A 157 15.06 -20.88 -4.34
C ALA A 157 15.91 -20.01 -3.42
N PHE A 158 17.10 -19.60 -3.88
CA PHE A 158 17.98 -18.68 -3.15
C PHE A 158 17.33 -17.31 -2.89
N VAL A 159 16.64 -16.73 -3.90
CA VAL A 159 15.91 -15.46 -3.76
C VAL A 159 14.75 -15.60 -2.77
N ILE A 160 14.00 -16.70 -2.80
CA ILE A 160 12.93 -16.95 -1.83
C ILE A 160 13.48 -16.94 -0.41
N GLU A 161 14.54 -17.72 -0.17
CA GLU A 161 15.12 -17.91 1.15
C GLU A 161 15.74 -16.63 1.71
N HIS A 162 16.56 -15.94 0.90
CA HIS A 162 17.45 -14.88 1.39
C HIS A 162 16.99 -13.45 1.06
N VAL A 163 16.02 -13.29 0.15
CA VAL A 163 15.50 -11.97 -0.24
C VAL A 163 14.04 -11.83 0.18
N ARG A 164 13.18 -12.75 -0.27
CA ARG A 164 11.72 -12.66 -0.05
C ARG A 164 11.35 -12.89 1.41
N ASN A 165 11.85 -13.95 2.04
CA ASN A 165 11.52 -14.27 3.44
C ASN A 165 12.10 -13.24 4.41
N ALA A 166 13.27 -12.69 4.08
CA ALA A 166 13.94 -11.64 4.84
C ALA A 166 13.46 -10.22 4.47
N TYR A 167 12.41 -10.07 3.65
CA TYR A 167 12.01 -8.77 3.09
C TYR A 167 11.80 -7.70 4.16
N TYR A 168 11.16 -8.06 5.29
CA TYR A 168 10.86 -7.14 6.41
C TYR A 168 12.02 -6.96 7.39
N GLU A 169 13.18 -7.57 7.14
CA GLU A 169 14.37 -7.40 7.99
C GLU A 169 15.11 -6.10 7.64
N GLU A 170 15.60 -5.38 8.66
CA GLU A 170 16.36 -4.13 8.46
C GLU A 170 17.67 -4.37 7.71
N LYS A 171 18.30 -5.52 7.93
CA LYS A 171 19.55 -5.93 7.29
C LYS A 171 19.42 -7.36 6.78
N ARG A 172 19.31 -7.52 5.46
CA ARG A 172 19.21 -8.82 4.80
C ARG A 172 20.60 -9.42 4.58
N LEU A 173 21.24 -9.83 5.67
CA LEU A 173 22.59 -10.40 5.65
C LEU A 173 22.56 -11.81 5.08
N ILE A 174 23.42 -12.08 4.12
CA ILE A 174 23.60 -13.39 3.51
C ILE A 174 25.03 -13.87 3.84
N PRO A 175 25.17 -14.92 4.68
CA PRO A 175 26.47 -15.50 4.97
C PRO A 175 27.17 -16.01 3.71
N CYS A 176 28.49 -15.87 3.61
CA CYS A 176 29.26 -16.37 2.45
C CYS A 176 29.12 -17.88 2.22
N ALA A 177 28.76 -18.65 3.24
CA ALA A 177 28.45 -20.08 3.08
C ALA A 177 27.20 -20.31 2.23
N GLU A 178 26.19 -19.44 2.32
CA GLU A 178 24.96 -19.52 1.52
C GLU A 178 25.26 -19.20 0.05
N TRP A 179 26.06 -18.17 -0.19
CA TRP A 179 26.53 -17.84 -1.54
C TRP A 179 27.23 -19.01 -2.22
N ARG A 180 28.10 -19.74 -1.50
CA ARG A 180 28.83 -20.90 -2.04
C ARG A 180 27.92 -22.07 -2.44
N LYS A 181 26.67 -22.11 -1.99
CA LYS A 181 25.70 -23.11 -2.45
C LYS A 181 25.25 -22.89 -3.89
N LEU A 182 25.41 -21.68 -4.44
CA LEU A 182 25.07 -21.39 -5.82
C LEU A 182 26.12 -21.99 -6.77
N PRO A 183 25.70 -22.73 -7.83
CA PRO A 183 26.62 -23.26 -8.82
C PRO A 183 27.53 -22.19 -9.43
N GLY A 184 28.84 -22.44 -9.39
CA GLY A 184 29.86 -21.50 -9.88
C GLY A 184 30.28 -20.42 -8.87
N ALA A 185 29.61 -20.27 -7.72
CA ALA A 185 29.93 -19.27 -6.69
C ALA A 185 31.28 -19.39 -6.03
N GLU A 186 31.81 -20.60 -5.97
CA GLU A 186 33.14 -20.86 -5.46
C GLU A 186 34.23 -20.16 -6.29
N ALA A 187 34.00 -19.96 -7.60
CA ALA A 187 34.96 -19.32 -8.48
C ALA A 187 34.99 -17.78 -8.35
N PHE A 188 33.94 -17.16 -7.79
CA PHE A 188 33.79 -15.71 -7.76
C PHE A 188 33.75 -15.07 -6.36
N LEU A 189 33.81 -15.86 -5.29
CA LEU A 189 33.80 -15.35 -3.90
C LEU A 189 34.96 -15.86 -3.01
N PRO A 190 36.23 -15.82 -3.48
CA PRO A 190 37.35 -16.36 -2.70
C PRO A 190 37.54 -15.62 -1.37
N ASP A 191 37.32 -14.30 -1.34
CA ASP A 191 37.59 -13.42 -0.19
C ASP A 191 36.31 -12.84 0.46
N CYS A 192 35.15 -13.47 0.29
CA CYS A 192 33.89 -13.00 0.87
C CYS A 192 33.94 -13.00 2.42
N GLU A 193 33.61 -11.86 3.03
CA GLU A 193 33.40 -11.70 4.47
C GLU A 193 31.91 -11.75 4.82
N SER A 194 31.08 -10.98 4.09
CA SER A 194 29.62 -11.00 4.20
C SER A 194 28.98 -10.47 2.92
N GLY A 195 27.69 -10.72 2.74
CA GLY A 195 26.91 -10.06 1.70
C GLY A 195 25.59 -9.55 2.23
N ILE A 196 24.98 -8.60 1.53
CA ILE A 196 23.63 -8.13 1.79
C ILE A 196 22.78 -8.23 0.53
N ALA A 197 21.51 -8.60 0.71
CA ALA A 197 20.52 -8.47 -0.34
C ALA A 197 19.90 -7.07 -0.34
N LEU A 198 20.00 -6.43 -1.49
CA LEU A 198 19.27 -5.22 -1.84
C LEU A 198 18.08 -5.58 -2.73
N GLU A 199 16.97 -4.92 -2.46
CA GLU A 199 15.71 -5.20 -3.14
C GLU A 199 15.14 -3.85 -3.62
N PRO A 200 15.64 -3.35 -4.77
CA PRO A 200 15.26 -2.04 -5.30
C PRO A 200 13.94 -2.07 -6.05
N PHE A 201 13.27 -3.21 -6.16
CA PHE A 201 12.04 -3.34 -6.92
C PHE A 201 10.82 -2.83 -6.13
N SER A 202 10.66 -3.23 -4.87
CA SER A 202 9.46 -2.88 -4.08
C SER A 202 9.29 -1.38 -3.84
N VAL A 203 10.35 -0.57 -3.94
CA VAL A 203 10.26 0.89 -3.78
C VAL A 203 9.46 1.55 -4.90
N HIS A 204 9.22 0.83 -6.00
CA HIS A 204 8.31 1.24 -7.09
C HIS A 204 6.90 0.68 -6.92
N GLY A 205 6.58 0.21 -5.71
CA GLY A 205 5.23 -0.14 -5.28
C GLY A 205 4.91 -1.62 -5.44
N MET A 206 4.13 -2.09 -4.47
CA MET A 206 3.88 -3.48 -4.13
C MET A 206 2.41 -3.84 -4.14
N LEU A 207 1.52 -2.90 -4.46
CA LEU A 207 0.08 -3.06 -4.33
C LEU A 207 -0.48 -4.35 -4.98
N PRO A 208 -0.26 -4.63 -6.29
CA PRO A 208 -0.78 -5.86 -6.90
C PRO A 208 -0.14 -7.15 -6.37
N TYR A 209 1.07 -7.07 -5.79
CA TYR A 209 1.77 -8.22 -5.20
C TYR A 209 1.34 -8.50 -3.76
N TYR A 210 0.91 -7.47 -3.04
CA TYR A 210 0.46 -7.57 -1.66
C TYR A 210 -0.99 -8.04 -1.57
N LEU A 211 -1.86 -7.66 -2.52
CA LEU A 211 -3.27 -8.04 -2.55
C LEU A 211 -3.50 -9.57 -2.47
N PRO A 212 -2.82 -10.44 -3.25
CA PRO A 212 -2.90 -11.89 -3.07
C PRO A 212 -2.46 -12.38 -1.69
N GLN A 213 -1.46 -11.73 -1.07
CA GLN A 213 -0.95 -12.12 0.24
C GLN A 213 -1.97 -11.84 1.34
N ILE A 214 -2.56 -10.64 1.35
CA ILE A 214 -3.60 -10.30 2.33
C ILE A 214 -4.90 -11.08 2.07
N GLN A 215 -5.22 -11.41 0.81
CA GLN A 215 -6.31 -12.33 0.46
C GLN A 215 -6.10 -13.70 1.13
N TYR A 216 -4.90 -14.29 0.99
CA TYR A 216 -4.57 -15.55 1.64
C TYR A 216 -4.69 -15.45 3.18
N GLN A 217 -4.18 -14.37 3.78
CA GLN A 217 -4.30 -14.15 5.22
C GLN A 217 -5.77 -14.05 5.69
N LEU A 218 -6.63 -13.42 4.91
CA LEU A 218 -8.06 -13.35 5.19
C LEU A 218 -8.71 -14.74 5.08
N THR A 219 -8.36 -15.53 4.06
CA THR A 219 -8.79 -16.92 3.91
C THR A 219 -8.40 -17.75 5.13
N GLU A 220 -7.14 -17.66 5.60
CA GLU A 220 -6.71 -18.35 6.83
C GLU A 220 -7.48 -17.89 8.07
N ALA A 221 -7.76 -16.58 8.19
CA ALA A 221 -8.53 -16.05 9.31
C ALA A 221 -9.97 -16.62 9.33
N PHE A 222 -10.61 -16.76 8.17
CA PHE A 222 -11.88 -17.46 8.05
C PHE A 222 -11.76 -18.93 8.42
N ARG A 223 -10.76 -19.65 7.87
CA ARG A 223 -10.57 -21.08 8.12
C ARG A 223 -10.38 -21.38 9.60
N LEU A 224 -9.59 -20.54 10.29
CA LEU A 224 -9.33 -20.64 11.72
C LEU A 224 -10.41 -19.97 12.59
N ARG A 225 -11.46 -19.38 11.99
CA ARG A 225 -12.59 -18.75 12.68
C ARG A 225 -12.18 -17.63 13.64
N GLN A 226 -11.19 -16.84 13.25
CA GLN A 226 -10.61 -15.78 14.09
C GLN A 226 -11.30 -14.43 13.83
N LEU A 227 -12.42 -14.18 14.53
CA LEU A 227 -13.28 -13.00 14.37
C LEU A 227 -12.51 -11.68 14.21
N SER A 228 -11.66 -11.32 15.18
CA SER A 228 -10.95 -10.03 15.16
C SER A 228 -10.03 -9.91 13.94
N ARG A 229 -9.39 -11.00 13.52
CA ARG A 229 -8.56 -11.03 12.30
C ARG A 229 -9.40 -10.95 11.04
N ILE A 230 -10.54 -11.62 10.97
CA ILE A 230 -11.47 -11.53 9.82
C ILE A 230 -11.89 -10.08 9.63
N LEU A 231 -12.35 -9.39 10.68
CA LEU A 231 -12.80 -8.01 10.58
C LEU A 231 -11.68 -7.06 10.19
N ARG A 232 -10.51 -7.14 10.86
CA ARG A 232 -9.35 -6.29 10.56
C ARG A 232 -8.87 -6.49 9.13
N LEU A 233 -8.62 -7.74 8.72
CA LEU A 233 -8.14 -8.05 7.38
C LEU A 233 -9.17 -7.71 6.30
N SER A 234 -10.48 -7.81 6.59
CA SER A 234 -11.53 -7.40 5.67
C SER A 234 -11.52 -5.88 5.42
N ALA A 235 -11.36 -5.07 6.48
CA ALA A 235 -11.23 -3.62 6.36
C ALA A 235 -9.94 -3.22 5.60
N GLU A 236 -8.82 -3.86 5.95
CA GLU A 236 -7.52 -3.57 5.36
C GLU A 236 -7.42 -3.99 3.90
N ILE A 237 -7.85 -5.21 3.52
CA ILE A 237 -7.88 -5.59 2.11
C ILE A 237 -8.82 -4.68 1.32
N GLY A 238 -9.92 -4.25 1.94
CA GLY A 238 -10.84 -3.29 1.34
C GLY A 238 -10.18 -1.96 0.99
N HIS A 239 -9.31 -1.46 1.87
CA HIS A 239 -8.48 -0.28 1.62
C HIS A 239 -7.59 -0.46 0.39
N TYR A 240 -6.74 -1.50 0.36
CA TYR A 240 -5.79 -1.69 -0.73
C TYR A 240 -6.50 -1.96 -2.07
N ILE A 241 -7.65 -2.65 -2.08
CA ILE A 241 -8.46 -2.80 -3.29
C ILE A 241 -8.99 -1.45 -3.75
N ALA A 242 -9.44 -0.58 -2.85
CA ALA A 242 -9.88 0.77 -3.21
C ALA A 242 -8.72 1.61 -3.76
N ASP A 243 -7.52 1.53 -3.19
CA ASP A 243 -6.31 2.17 -3.74
C ASP A 243 -6.01 1.68 -5.17
N ALA A 244 -6.13 0.38 -5.41
CA ALA A 244 -5.92 -0.19 -6.74
C ALA A 244 -6.91 0.35 -7.78
N HIS A 245 -8.06 0.89 -7.33
CA HIS A 245 -9.05 1.53 -8.20
C HIS A 245 -8.80 3.02 -8.48
N VAL A 246 -7.81 3.64 -7.84
CA VAL A 246 -7.39 5.02 -8.09
C VAL A 246 -6.33 5.04 -9.20
N PRO A 247 -6.56 5.68 -10.35
CA PRO A 247 -5.56 5.76 -11.43
C PRO A 247 -4.21 6.30 -10.95
N LEU A 248 -4.23 7.30 -10.08
CA LEU A 248 -3.03 7.97 -9.58
C LEU A 248 -2.15 7.10 -8.66
N HIS A 249 -2.66 6.00 -8.09
CA HIS A 249 -1.84 5.00 -7.38
C HIS A 249 -1.06 4.07 -8.32
N THR A 250 -1.17 4.27 -9.64
CA THR A 250 -0.52 3.41 -10.65
C THR A 250 0.61 4.10 -11.45
N THR A 251 1.02 5.31 -11.08
CA THR A 251 2.00 6.13 -11.83
C THR A 251 2.95 6.88 -10.89
N LYS A 252 4.18 7.13 -11.36
CA LYS A 252 5.12 8.06 -10.74
C LYS A 252 4.56 9.48 -10.68
N ASN A 253 3.71 9.89 -11.63
CA ASN A 253 3.09 11.23 -11.62
C ASN A 253 1.83 11.30 -10.74
N TYR A 254 1.80 10.56 -9.63
CA TYR A 254 0.62 10.36 -8.78
C TYR A 254 0.01 11.65 -8.22
N ASN A 255 0.79 12.71 -8.06
CA ASN A 255 0.30 14.00 -7.58
C ASN A 255 0.40 15.08 -8.66
N GLY A 256 0.66 14.75 -9.92
CA GLY A 256 0.81 15.73 -11.00
C GLY A 256 2.12 16.51 -10.95
N GLN A 257 3.08 16.10 -10.11
CA GLN A 257 4.33 16.80 -9.88
C GLN A 257 5.25 16.82 -11.12
N LEU A 258 5.12 15.85 -12.03
CA LEU A 258 5.87 15.79 -13.29
C LEU A 258 5.18 16.57 -14.43
N SER A 259 3.92 16.98 -14.25
CA SER A 259 3.12 17.70 -15.26
C SER A 259 2.62 19.09 -14.80
N GLY A 260 3.06 19.54 -13.63
CA GLY A 260 2.69 20.84 -13.06
C GLY A 260 1.21 20.92 -12.66
N GLN A 261 0.72 19.87 -12.01
CA GLN A 261 -0.66 19.70 -11.53
C GLN A 261 -0.67 19.25 -10.05
N THR A 262 0.32 19.70 -9.27
CA THR A 262 0.51 19.33 -7.85
C THR A 262 -0.79 19.49 -7.06
N GLY A 263 -1.25 18.40 -6.45
CA GLY A 263 -2.51 18.34 -5.68
C GLY A 263 -3.65 17.60 -6.38
N ILE A 264 -3.46 17.18 -7.64
CA ILE A 264 -4.49 16.43 -8.39
C ILE A 264 -4.89 15.10 -7.71
N HIS A 265 -4.00 14.53 -6.90
CA HIS A 265 -4.29 13.32 -6.11
C HIS A 265 -5.47 13.52 -5.17
N ALA A 266 -5.34 14.47 -4.25
CA ALA A 266 -6.39 14.81 -3.30
C ALA A 266 -7.63 15.38 -4.00
N PHE A 267 -7.43 16.05 -5.14
CA PHE A 267 -8.55 16.51 -5.96
C PHE A 267 -9.42 15.34 -6.44
N TRP A 268 -8.81 14.33 -7.08
CA TRP A 268 -9.53 13.18 -7.62
C TRP A 268 -10.07 12.25 -6.53
N GLU A 269 -9.23 11.89 -5.55
CA GLU A 269 -9.52 10.85 -4.56
C GLU A 269 -10.40 11.35 -3.40
N SER A 270 -10.26 12.62 -3.00
CA SER A 270 -10.97 13.15 -1.84
C SER A 270 -12.08 14.12 -2.26
N ARG A 271 -11.71 15.20 -2.95
CA ARG A 271 -12.63 16.33 -3.19
C ARG A 271 -13.81 15.94 -4.06
N LEU A 272 -13.61 15.15 -5.12
CA LEU A 272 -14.73 14.72 -5.97
C LEU A 272 -15.70 13.78 -5.23
N PRO A 273 -15.26 12.69 -4.56
CA PRO A 273 -16.18 11.87 -3.77
C PRO A 273 -16.90 12.64 -2.66
N GLU A 274 -16.20 13.52 -1.92
CA GLU A 274 -16.82 14.31 -0.84
C GLU A 274 -17.97 15.19 -1.34
N LEU A 275 -17.83 15.77 -2.53
CA LEU A 275 -18.86 16.65 -3.10
C LEU A 275 -20.03 15.89 -3.73
N TYR A 276 -19.79 14.71 -4.31
CA TYR A 276 -20.74 14.11 -5.25
C TYR A 276 -21.21 12.69 -4.87
N ALA A 277 -20.48 11.95 -4.05
CA ALA A 277 -20.77 10.54 -3.82
C ALA A 277 -22.11 10.29 -3.12
N ILE A 278 -22.49 11.12 -2.15
CA ILE A 278 -23.73 10.93 -1.38
C ILE A 278 -24.97 11.31 -2.21
N ASP A 279 -24.88 12.41 -2.96
CA ASP A 279 -26.05 13.01 -3.60
C ASP A 279 -26.24 12.59 -5.08
N GLN A 280 -25.17 12.16 -5.77
CA GLN A 280 -25.21 11.92 -7.21
C GLN A 280 -24.86 10.50 -7.64
N TYR A 281 -24.03 9.78 -6.89
CA TYR A 281 -23.54 8.47 -7.32
C TYR A 281 -24.53 7.36 -6.99
N ASN A 282 -24.65 6.38 -7.89
CA ASN A 282 -25.38 5.16 -7.64
C ASN A 282 -24.41 4.05 -7.21
N PHE A 283 -24.61 3.49 -6.03
CA PHE A 283 -23.77 2.39 -5.50
C PHE A 283 -24.45 1.02 -5.53
N PHE A 284 -25.52 0.84 -6.31
CA PHE A 284 -26.09 -0.48 -6.58
C PHE A 284 -25.22 -1.21 -7.61
N VAL A 285 -24.35 -2.10 -7.13
CA VAL A 285 -23.33 -2.80 -7.96
C VAL A 285 -23.63 -4.28 -8.21
N GLY A 286 -24.67 -4.82 -7.58
CA GLY A 286 -25.02 -6.23 -7.67
C GLY A 286 -24.39 -7.07 -6.56
N LYS A 287 -24.35 -8.39 -6.78
CA LYS A 287 -23.82 -9.36 -5.82
C LYS A 287 -22.34 -9.62 -6.07
N ALA A 288 -21.58 -9.82 -4.99
CA ALA A 288 -20.21 -10.30 -5.04
C ALA A 288 -20.10 -11.59 -5.86
N THR A 289 -19.01 -11.73 -6.61
CA THR A 289 -18.71 -12.89 -7.46
C THR A 289 -17.45 -13.59 -6.98
N TYR A 290 -17.38 -14.91 -7.13
CA TYR A 290 -16.17 -15.65 -6.82
C TYR A 290 -15.04 -15.30 -7.80
N ILE A 291 -13.84 -15.07 -7.29
CA ILE A 291 -12.64 -14.76 -8.07
C ILE A 291 -11.91 -16.08 -8.31
N THR A 292 -11.79 -16.49 -9.58
CA THR A 292 -11.15 -17.76 -9.95
C THR A 292 -9.62 -17.70 -9.94
N ASP A 293 -9.06 -16.58 -10.40
CA ASP A 293 -7.63 -16.33 -10.38
C ASP A 293 -7.40 -14.99 -9.66
N ILE A 294 -6.88 -15.07 -8.44
CA ILE A 294 -6.67 -13.89 -7.59
C ILE A 294 -5.54 -12.99 -8.13
N GLN A 295 -4.54 -13.58 -8.80
CA GLN A 295 -3.40 -12.83 -9.30
C GLN A 295 -3.84 -12.00 -10.51
N ASP A 296 -4.46 -12.66 -11.49
CA ASP A 296 -4.97 -11.98 -12.69
C ASP A 296 -6.01 -10.92 -12.33
N PHE A 297 -6.91 -11.21 -11.38
CA PHE A 297 -7.93 -10.27 -10.95
C PHE A 297 -7.35 -8.95 -10.40
N TYR A 298 -6.37 -9.02 -9.50
CA TYR A 298 -5.77 -7.81 -8.92
C TYR A 298 -4.90 -7.05 -9.92
N TRP A 299 -4.20 -7.77 -10.80
CA TRP A 299 -3.44 -7.15 -11.88
C TRP A 299 -4.32 -6.45 -12.92
N ASP A 300 -5.47 -7.03 -13.26
CA ASP A 300 -6.44 -6.43 -14.17
C ASP A 300 -6.99 -5.12 -13.60
N ILE A 301 -7.33 -5.07 -12.29
CA ILE A 301 -7.78 -3.83 -11.63
C ILE A 301 -6.75 -2.71 -11.78
N VAL A 302 -5.48 -3.01 -11.48
CA VAL A 302 -4.37 -2.05 -11.53
C VAL A 302 -4.11 -1.57 -12.97
N GLN A 303 -4.13 -2.48 -13.95
CA GLN A 303 -3.95 -2.11 -15.36
C GLN A 303 -5.10 -1.25 -15.86
N GLN A 304 -6.35 -1.59 -15.53
CA GLN A 304 -7.51 -0.78 -15.87
C GLN A 304 -7.47 0.61 -15.24
N SER A 305 -6.99 0.71 -13.98
CA SER A 305 -6.72 2.01 -13.34
C SER A 305 -5.70 2.82 -14.14
N HIS A 306 -4.59 2.18 -14.55
CA HIS A 306 -3.51 2.87 -15.22
C HIS A 306 -3.89 3.43 -16.59
N LEU A 307 -4.74 2.72 -17.34
CA LEU A 307 -5.29 3.21 -18.61
C LEU A 307 -6.05 4.54 -18.49
N LEU A 308 -6.48 4.90 -17.28
CA LEU A 308 -7.21 6.15 -17.01
C LEU A 308 -6.29 7.32 -16.61
N VAL A 309 -5.01 7.08 -16.34
CA VAL A 309 -4.05 8.11 -15.90
C VAL A 309 -3.95 9.26 -16.89
N ASP A 310 -3.88 8.98 -18.20
CA ASP A 310 -3.88 10.01 -19.25
C ASP A 310 -5.11 10.91 -19.13
N SER A 311 -6.29 10.31 -19.01
CA SER A 311 -7.54 11.09 -18.95
C SER A 311 -7.62 11.93 -17.67
N VAL A 312 -7.20 11.39 -16.53
CA VAL A 312 -7.14 12.14 -15.25
C VAL A 312 -6.24 13.37 -15.41
N LEU A 313 -5.00 13.20 -15.88
CA LEU A 313 -4.04 14.29 -15.99
C LEU A 313 -4.41 15.27 -17.11
N ARG A 314 -4.69 14.78 -18.32
CA ARG A 314 -4.92 15.63 -19.50
C ARG A 314 -6.18 16.48 -19.37
N LEU A 315 -7.28 15.93 -18.84
CA LEU A 315 -8.53 16.68 -18.70
C LEU A 315 -8.41 17.80 -17.67
N GLU A 316 -7.75 17.54 -16.53
CA GLU A 316 -7.49 18.57 -15.53
C GLU A 316 -6.56 19.66 -16.10
N LYS A 317 -5.51 19.26 -16.85
CA LYS A 317 -4.58 20.21 -17.47
C LYS A 317 -5.28 21.10 -18.50
N GLN A 318 -6.14 20.52 -19.33
CA GLN A 318 -6.93 21.27 -20.30
C GLN A 318 -7.86 22.26 -19.58
N LEU A 319 -8.52 21.84 -18.51
CA LEU A 319 -9.41 22.71 -17.74
C LEU A 319 -8.65 23.86 -17.05
N SER A 320 -7.52 23.59 -16.40
CA SER A 320 -6.72 24.61 -15.71
C SER A 320 -6.17 25.70 -16.64
N THR A 321 -6.02 25.42 -17.94
CA THR A 321 -5.59 26.44 -18.93
C THR A 321 -6.69 27.42 -19.32
N VAL A 322 -7.97 27.02 -19.20
CA VAL A 322 -9.12 27.84 -19.61
C VAL A 322 -9.88 28.45 -18.43
N TYR A 323 -9.74 27.89 -17.23
CA TYR A 323 -10.35 28.41 -16.01
C TYR A 323 -9.53 29.56 -15.41
N PRO A 324 -10.15 30.67 -14.97
CA PRO A 324 -9.45 31.73 -14.25
C PRO A 324 -8.69 31.20 -13.04
N SER A 325 -7.42 31.58 -12.86
CA SER A 325 -6.55 31.02 -11.82
C SER A 325 -7.06 31.26 -10.40
N ASP A 326 -7.74 32.38 -10.18
CA ASP A 326 -8.40 32.75 -8.91
C ASP A 326 -9.68 31.95 -8.64
N ALA A 327 -10.27 31.33 -9.66
CA ALA A 327 -11.45 30.47 -9.55
C ALA A 327 -11.13 28.97 -9.43
N GLN A 328 -9.85 28.58 -9.54
CA GLN A 328 -9.44 27.18 -9.43
C GLN A 328 -9.31 26.74 -7.97
N SER A 329 -8.85 27.63 -7.08
CA SER A 329 -8.52 27.29 -5.70
C SER A 329 -9.19 28.22 -4.69
N CYS A 330 -9.90 27.62 -3.75
CA CYS A 330 -10.68 28.28 -2.71
C CYS A 330 -10.17 27.87 -1.32
N PHE A 331 -10.48 28.69 -0.32
CA PHE A 331 -10.28 28.36 1.08
C PHE A 331 -11.59 27.90 1.70
N GLU A 332 -11.58 26.73 2.33
CA GLU A 332 -12.73 26.19 3.05
C GLU A 332 -12.32 25.82 4.47
N GLU A 333 -13.22 26.05 5.42
CA GLU A 333 -13.05 25.53 6.78
C GLU A 333 -13.42 24.05 6.79
N ARG A 334 -12.50 23.22 7.30
CA ARG A 334 -12.73 21.80 7.44
C ARG A 334 -12.08 21.28 8.73
N LEU A 335 -12.87 20.61 9.58
CA LEU A 335 -12.44 20.17 10.92
C LEU A 335 -11.82 21.31 11.75
N GLY A 336 -12.31 22.54 11.59
CA GLY A 336 -11.81 23.73 12.28
C GLY A 336 -10.51 24.33 11.69
N LEU A 337 -10.02 23.81 10.56
CA LEU A 337 -8.83 24.32 9.87
C LEU A 337 -9.21 24.91 8.51
N ILE A 338 -8.64 26.07 8.19
CA ILE A 338 -8.75 26.64 6.85
C ILE A 338 -7.78 25.91 5.93
N VAL A 339 -8.32 25.23 4.91
CA VAL A 339 -7.52 24.50 3.92
C VAL A 339 -7.73 25.08 2.52
N ARG A 340 -6.65 25.06 1.74
CA ARG A 340 -6.69 25.41 0.31
C ARG A 340 -7.12 24.18 -0.48
N THR A 341 -8.23 24.26 -1.20
CA THR A 341 -8.83 23.16 -1.96
C THR A 341 -9.32 23.64 -3.33
N PRO A 342 -9.53 22.75 -4.31
CA PRO A 342 -10.24 23.11 -5.53
C PRO A 342 -11.65 23.69 -5.24
N CYS A 343 -11.95 24.84 -5.83
CA CYS A 343 -13.28 25.47 -5.72
C CYS A 343 -14.37 24.53 -6.25
N THR A 344 -15.59 24.64 -5.71
CA THR A 344 -16.71 23.76 -6.09
C THR A 344 -17.02 23.80 -7.58
N ASP A 345 -17.05 25.00 -8.19
CA ASP A 345 -17.34 25.14 -9.63
C ASP A 345 -16.25 24.49 -10.50
N TYR A 346 -14.97 24.68 -10.13
CA TYR A 346 -13.84 24.03 -10.80
C TYR A 346 -13.91 22.50 -10.64
N ALA A 347 -14.24 22.03 -9.43
CA ALA A 347 -14.45 20.62 -9.15
C ALA A 347 -15.60 20.03 -9.97
N GLN A 348 -16.69 20.77 -10.15
CA GLN A 348 -17.84 20.35 -10.95
C GLN A 348 -17.48 20.26 -12.43
N ALA A 349 -16.75 21.23 -12.95
CA ALA A 349 -16.27 21.23 -14.33
C ALA A 349 -15.34 20.04 -14.59
N TYR A 350 -14.39 19.76 -13.68
CA TYR A 350 -13.51 18.61 -13.79
C TYR A 350 -14.28 17.28 -13.67
N HIS A 351 -15.19 17.16 -12.70
CA HIS A 351 -16.06 15.99 -12.53
C HIS A 351 -16.88 15.70 -13.79
N LYS A 352 -17.44 16.73 -14.42
CA LYS A 352 -18.17 16.63 -15.69
C LYS A 352 -17.25 16.17 -16.83
N ALA A 353 -16.03 16.71 -16.91
CA ALA A 353 -15.05 16.32 -17.92
C ALA A 353 -14.62 14.84 -17.78
N LEU A 354 -14.49 14.35 -16.54
CA LEU A 354 -14.23 12.94 -16.22
C LEU A 354 -15.40 12.02 -16.58
N ASN A 355 -16.58 12.56 -16.92
CA ASN A 355 -17.72 11.83 -17.45
C ASN A 355 -18.07 10.56 -16.63
N GLY A 356 -18.27 10.72 -15.32
CA GLY A 356 -18.63 9.63 -14.40
C GLY A 356 -17.50 8.63 -14.07
N MET A 357 -16.25 8.95 -14.38
CA MET A 357 -15.11 8.06 -14.10
C MET A 357 -14.98 7.71 -12.61
N VAL A 358 -15.08 8.71 -11.73
CA VAL A 358 -14.92 8.52 -10.28
C VAL A 358 -15.98 7.55 -9.75
N GLU A 359 -17.25 7.77 -10.10
CA GLU A 359 -18.35 6.86 -9.76
C GLU A 359 -18.08 5.44 -10.26
N ARG A 360 -17.68 5.28 -11.53
CA ARG A 360 -17.38 3.95 -12.09
C ARG A 360 -16.26 3.23 -11.33
N ARG A 361 -15.20 3.93 -10.95
CA ARG A 361 -14.10 3.35 -10.16
C ARG A 361 -14.53 2.99 -8.75
N MET A 362 -15.31 3.84 -8.08
CA MET A 362 -15.86 3.53 -6.75
C MET A 362 -16.81 2.32 -6.81
N ARG A 363 -17.68 2.24 -7.81
CA ARG A 363 -18.57 1.08 -8.03
C ARG A 363 -17.80 -0.22 -8.26
N ALA A 364 -16.75 -0.16 -9.09
CA ALA A 364 -15.87 -1.31 -9.33
C ALA A 364 -15.15 -1.75 -8.05
N ALA A 365 -14.66 -0.79 -7.25
CA ALA A 365 -14.04 -1.07 -5.95
C ALA A 365 -15.01 -1.77 -4.99
N ILE A 366 -16.24 -1.26 -4.84
CA ILE A 366 -17.27 -1.89 -3.98
C ILE A 366 -17.49 -3.36 -4.37
N GLN A 367 -17.63 -3.63 -5.68
CA GLN A 367 -17.85 -4.97 -6.18
C GLN A 367 -16.62 -5.87 -5.99
N ALA A 368 -15.41 -5.34 -6.20
CA ALA A 368 -14.16 -6.07 -6.02
C ALA A 368 -13.91 -6.45 -4.55
N ILE A 369 -14.17 -5.55 -3.61
CA ILE A 369 -14.04 -5.81 -2.17
C ILE A 369 -15.01 -6.91 -1.74
N GLY A 370 -16.28 -6.80 -2.15
CA GLY A 370 -17.28 -7.83 -1.87
C GLY A 370 -16.87 -9.21 -2.41
N SER A 371 -16.34 -9.23 -3.63
CA SER A 371 -15.85 -10.42 -4.31
C SER A 371 -14.61 -11.02 -3.62
N ALA A 372 -13.69 -10.19 -3.13
CA ALA A 372 -12.52 -10.61 -2.36
C ALA A 372 -12.92 -11.26 -1.04
N TRP A 373 -13.83 -10.63 -0.27
CA TRP A 373 -14.35 -11.19 0.98
C TRP A 373 -15.09 -12.50 0.76
N LEU A 374 -15.96 -12.56 -0.27
CA LEU A 374 -16.67 -13.77 -0.66
C LEU A 374 -15.70 -14.90 -1.00
N THR A 375 -14.70 -14.62 -1.84
CA THR A 375 -13.70 -15.59 -2.29
C THR A 375 -12.93 -16.15 -1.09
N ALA A 376 -12.47 -15.28 -0.18
CA ALA A 376 -11.76 -15.73 1.02
C ALA A 376 -12.61 -16.64 1.91
N TRP A 377 -13.90 -16.33 2.08
CA TRP A 377 -14.82 -17.15 2.85
C TRP A 377 -15.11 -18.50 2.17
N VAL A 378 -15.28 -18.51 0.84
CA VAL A 378 -15.50 -19.73 0.05
C VAL A 378 -14.27 -20.64 0.10
N ASP A 379 -13.07 -20.10 -0.14
CA ASP A 379 -11.80 -20.85 -0.11
C ASP A 379 -11.46 -21.40 1.28
N ALA A 380 -11.98 -20.77 2.33
CA ALA A 380 -11.89 -21.24 3.70
C ALA A 380 -12.84 -22.42 4.02
N GLY A 381 -13.65 -22.87 3.05
CA GLY A 381 -14.65 -23.92 3.24
C GLY A 381 -15.98 -23.42 3.82
N GLN A 382 -16.31 -22.14 3.60
CA GLN A 382 -17.57 -21.51 4.01
C GLN A 382 -17.92 -21.73 5.51
N PRO A 383 -17.00 -21.41 6.44
CA PRO A 383 -17.24 -21.60 7.87
C PRO A 383 -18.47 -20.80 8.34
N ASP A 384 -19.20 -21.34 9.32
CA ASP A 384 -20.35 -20.65 9.91
C ASP A 384 -19.93 -19.32 10.56
N LEU A 385 -20.55 -18.24 10.10
CA LEU A 385 -20.29 -16.87 10.52
C LEU A 385 -21.14 -16.44 11.72
N SER A 386 -21.85 -17.36 12.38
CA SER A 386 -22.50 -17.10 13.66
C SER A 386 -21.54 -16.56 14.72
N ILE A 387 -20.25 -16.93 14.63
CA ILE A 387 -19.16 -16.39 15.45
C ILE A 387 -19.03 -14.87 15.34
N LEU A 388 -19.42 -14.28 14.19
CA LEU A 388 -19.39 -12.84 13.98
C LEU A 388 -20.52 -12.11 14.72
N LYS A 389 -21.45 -12.79 15.40
CA LYS A 389 -22.55 -12.11 16.10
C LYS A 389 -22.18 -11.63 17.51
N ASN A 390 -21.15 -12.19 18.13
CA ASN A 390 -20.76 -11.84 19.49
C ASN A 390 -19.86 -10.59 19.48
N LYS A 391 -20.44 -9.44 19.84
CA LYS A 391 -19.70 -8.16 19.98
C LYS A 391 -18.62 -8.19 21.07
N SER A 392 -18.64 -9.17 21.98
CA SER A 392 -17.75 -9.23 23.15
C SER A 392 -16.27 -9.29 22.79
N ASP A 393 -15.91 -9.85 21.63
CA ASP A 393 -14.52 -10.17 21.32
C ASP A 393 -13.88 -9.16 20.36
N ALA A 394 -14.69 -8.41 19.60
CA ALA A 394 -14.23 -7.37 18.68
C ALA A 394 -13.82 -6.07 19.42
N ALA A 395 -14.39 -5.82 20.61
CA ALA A 395 -14.15 -4.61 21.40
C ALA A 395 -12.98 -4.72 22.40
N GLN A 396 -12.35 -5.90 22.53
CA GLN A 396 -11.35 -6.17 23.57
C GLN A 396 -9.91 -6.31 23.11
N GLN A 397 -9.62 -6.08 21.83
CA GLN A 397 -8.29 -5.68 21.43
C GLN A 397 -8.34 -4.19 21.12
N ASN A 398 -8.03 -3.39 22.14
CA ASN A 398 -7.12 -2.28 21.92
C ASN A 398 -5.88 -2.92 21.27
N ASP A 399 -5.91 -3.10 19.95
CA ASP A 399 -4.67 -3.14 19.19
C ASP A 399 -4.00 -1.85 19.61
N THR A 400 -2.96 -1.98 20.42
CA THR A 400 -1.98 -0.94 20.68
C THR A 400 -1.33 -0.67 19.33
N VAL A 401 -2.09 -0.07 18.40
CA VAL A 401 -1.55 0.88 17.47
C VAL A 401 -1.00 1.92 18.42
N ALA A 402 0.28 1.76 18.75
CA ALA A 402 1.07 2.89 19.14
C ALA A 402 0.78 3.89 18.03
N VAL A 403 -0.12 4.84 18.33
CA VAL A 403 -0.15 6.12 17.65
C VAL A 403 1.22 6.67 17.97
N LEU A 404 2.22 6.26 17.18
CA LEU A 404 3.52 6.86 17.18
C LEU A 404 3.18 8.31 16.94
N ASN A 405 3.45 9.13 17.97
CA ASN A 405 3.26 10.55 17.92
C ASN A 405 3.93 11.02 16.62
N GLN A 406 3.11 11.35 15.62
CA GLN A 406 3.55 11.79 14.29
C GLN A 406 4.47 13.03 14.39
N ASN A 407 4.48 13.68 15.55
CA ASN A 407 5.27 14.85 15.89
C ASN A 407 6.72 14.57 16.32
N LYS A 408 7.24 13.32 16.26
CA LYS A 408 8.61 13.02 16.74
C LYS A 408 9.48 12.11 15.84
N LEU A 409 8.96 11.59 14.74
CA LEU A 409 9.77 10.82 13.78
C LEU A 409 10.09 11.71 12.57
N PRO A 410 11.32 11.68 12.03
CA PRO A 410 11.59 12.34 10.75
C PRO A 410 10.59 11.80 9.72
N ALA A 411 10.05 12.68 8.86
CA ALA A 411 9.11 12.28 7.83
C ALA A 411 9.75 11.20 6.95
N LEU A 412 9.29 9.95 7.11
CA LEU A 412 9.64 8.86 6.23
C LEU A 412 9.12 9.24 4.82
N ARG A 413 10.04 9.33 3.84
CA ARG A 413 9.67 9.48 2.44
C ARG A 413 8.86 8.25 2.04
N VAL A 414 7.62 8.45 1.57
CA VAL A 414 6.73 7.34 1.22
C VAL A 414 7.08 6.81 -0.17
N ARG A 415 7.37 7.72 -1.10
CA ARG A 415 7.87 7.36 -2.43
C ARG A 415 9.28 7.90 -2.64
N PRO A 416 10.18 7.16 -3.33
CA PRO A 416 11.56 7.62 -3.55
C PRO A 416 11.65 8.96 -4.30
N HIS A 417 10.63 9.29 -5.08
CA HIS A 417 10.51 10.51 -5.88
C HIS A 417 9.70 11.63 -5.19
N GLU A 418 9.30 11.45 -3.92
CA GLU A 418 8.82 12.55 -3.08
C GLU A 418 10.00 13.40 -2.62
N GLU A 419 9.98 14.70 -2.96
CA GLU A 419 10.99 15.67 -2.53
C GLU A 419 10.95 15.93 -1.02
#